data_AF-A0A438JD59-F1
#
_entry.id   AF-A0A438JD59-F1
#
_cell.length_a   1.000
_cell.length_b   1.000
_cell.length_c   1.000
_cell.angle_alpha   90.00
_cell.angle_beta   90.00
_cell.angle_gamma   90.00
#
_symmetry.space_group_name_H-M   'P 1'
#
loop_
_entity.id
_entity.type
_entity.pdbx_description
1 polymer ?
#
loop_
_entity_poly.entity_id
_entity_poly.type
_entity_poly.pdbx_seq_one_letter_code
_entity_poly.pdbx_strand_id
1 'polypeptide(L)'
;MFDISLRNHEAVKVADWLLCNSVYDFEPAALDSAQGIIPIGPLLESNRLGNSAGHLSPEDLTCIKWQDEQPPCPVIYVAFGSITTFNQVQFQELSPGLELSNRPFLWVVRLNSTDGINDA
;
A
#
# COMPACT_ATOMS: atom_id res chain seq x y z
N MET A 1 7.42 2.30 13.09
CA MET A 1 7.88 1.26 12.15
C MET A 1 9.29 0.77 12.53
N PHE A 2 10.28 1.66 12.66
CA PHE A 2 11.63 1.30 13.14
C PHE A 2 11.64 0.53 14.47
N ASP A 3 10.81 0.91 15.45
CA ASP A 3 10.72 0.18 16.73
C ASP A 3 10.20 -1.26 16.59
N ILE A 4 9.33 -1.51 15.61
CA ILE A 4 8.82 -2.86 15.31
C ILE A 4 9.96 -3.68 14.70
N SER A 5 10.72 -3.09 13.77
CA SER A 5 11.90 -3.73 13.18
C SER A 5 12.96 -4.07 14.22
N LEU A 6 13.22 -3.18 15.20
CA LEU A 6 14.17 -3.41 16.28
C LEU A 6 13.71 -4.53 17.23
N ARG A 7 12.43 -4.55 17.63
CA ARG A 7 11.89 -5.63 18.48
C ARG A 7 11.90 -6.99 17.79
N ASN A 8 11.68 -7.02 16.48
CA ASN A 8 11.67 -8.26 15.71
C ASN A 8 13.08 -8.84 15.51
N HIS A 9 14.15 -8.06 15.74
CA HIS A 9 15.52 -8.51 15.55
C HIS A 9 15.88 -9.73 16.44
N GLU A 10 15.39 -9.78 17.68
CA GLU A 10 15.63 -10.95 18.56
C GLU A 10 14.83 -12.18 18.11
N ALA A 11 13.62 -11.99 17.58
CA ALA A 11 12.82 -13.09 17.05
C ALA A 11 13.46 -13.71 15.80
N VAL A 12 14.13 -12.89 14.97
CA VAL A 12 14.87 -13.37 13.79
C VAL A 12 16.04 -14.28 14.18
N LYS A 13 16.73 -14.01 15.30
CA LYS A 13 17.89 -14.82 15.73
C LYS A 13 17.54 -16.25 16.14
N VAL A 14 16.30 -16.47 16.58
CA VAL A 14 15.84 -17.78 17.08
C VAL A 14 14.95 -18.51 16.09
N ALA A 15 14.63 -17.89 14.94
CA ALA A 15 13.81 -18.50 13.91
C ALA A 15 14.62 -19.51 13.08
N ASP A 16 14.05 -20.69 12.84
CA ASP A 16 14.63 -21.67 11.92
C ASP A 16 14.54 -21.21 10.45
N TRP A 17 13.50 -20.43 10.14
CA TRP A 17 13.20 -19.96 8.78
C TRP A 17 12.74 -18.52 8.80
N LEU A 18 13.35 -17.69 7.95
CA LEU A 18 12.91 -16.32 7.69
C LEU A 18 12.33 -16.23 6.27
N LEU A 19 11.00 -16.33 6.18
CA LEU A 19 10.30 -16.21 4.92
C LEU A 19 10.07 -14.74 4.57
N CYS A 20 10.46 -14.33 3.37
CA CYS A 20 10.28 -12.96 2.89
C CYS A 20 9.37 -12.94 1.66
N ASN A 21 8.33 -12.11 1.67
CA ASN A 21 7.48 -11.88 0.51
C ASN A 21 8.18 -10.94 -0.49
N SER A 22 9.26 -11.43 -1.09
CA SER A 22 10.04 -10.75 -2.12
C SER A 22 10.54 -11.77 -3.15
N VAL A 23 11.09 -11.27 -4.26
CA VAL A 23 11.75 -12.06 -5.30
C VAL A 23 13.19 -11.60 -5.45
N TYR A 24 14.08 -12.55 -5.75
CA TYR A 24 15.50 -12.25 -5.89
C TYR A 24 15.78 -11.15 -6.91
N ASP A 25 15.09 -11.20 -8.05
CA ASP A 25 15.26 -10.26 -9.17
C ASP A 25 14.97 -8.80 -8.79
N PHE A 26 14.20 -8.53 -7.73
CA PHE A 26 13.88 -7.17 -7.30
C PHE A 26 14.85 -6.64 -6.24
N GLU A 27 15.40 -7.51 -5.39
CA GLU A 27 16.19 -7.11 -4.22
C GLU A 27 17.47 -7.95 -4.01
N PRO A 28 18.32 -8.14 -5.04
CA PRO A 28 19.44 -9.07 -4.96
C PRO A 28 20.43 -8.68 -3.85
N ALA A 29 20.79 -7.40 -3.77
CA ALA A 29 21.74 -6.92 -2.77
C ALA A 29 21.24 -7.09 -1.32
N ALA A 30 19.93 -6.93 -1.08
CA ALA A 30 19.35 -7.07 0.25
C ALA A 30 19.32 -8.54 0.68
N LEU A 31 18.99 -9.44 -0.26
CA LEU A 31 18.92 -10.88 -0.01
C LEU A 31 20.31 -11.52 0.14
N ASP A 32 21.30 -11.05 -0.63
CA ASP A 32 22.69 -11.52 -0.51
C ASP A 32 23.32 -11.07 0.82
N SER A 33 22.95 -9.89 1.32
CA SER A 33 23.48 -9.33 2.56
C SER A 33 22.89 -9.98 3.82
N ALA A 34 21.72 -10.62 3.70
CA ALA A 34 21.00 -11.18 4.83
C ALA A 34 21.01 -12.72 4.77
N GLN A 35 21.81 -13.35 5.65
CA GLN A 35 21.86 -14.81 5.73
C GLN A 35 20.54 -15.38 6.23
N GLY A 36 20.06 -16.46 5.60
CA GLY A 36 18.91 -17.23 6.06
C GLY A 36 17.54 -16.70 5.62
N ILE A 37 17.47 -15.69 4.76
CA ILE A 37 16.20 -15.24 4.15
C ILE A 37 15.84 -16.14 2.97
N ILE A 38 14.61 -16.63 2.97
CA ILE A 38 14.02 -17.37 1.85
C ILE A 38 12.99 -16.48 1.16
N PRO A 39 13.27 -15.99 -0.07
CA PRO A 39 12.29 -15.25 -0.86
C PRO A 39 11.19 -16.21 -1.37
N ILE A 40 9.94 -15.92 -1.03
CA ILE A 40 8.76 -16.72 -1.43
C ILE A 40 7.72 -15.88 -2.21
N GLY A 41 8.12 -14.68 -2.64
CA GLY A 41 7.24 -13.75 -3.33
C GLY A 41 7.13 -13.98 -4.85
N PRO A 42 6.29 -13.19 -5.54
CA PRO A 42 5.30 -12.30 -4.92
C PRO A 42 4.08 -13.10 -4.47
N LEU A 43 3.75 -13.04 -3.18
CA LEU A 43 2.51 -13.54 -2.63
C LEU A 43 1.41 -12.51 -2.93
N LEU A 44 0.74 -12.71 -4.06
CA LEU A 44 -0.37 -11.88 -4.50
C LEU A 44 -1.68 -12.35 -3.89
N GLU A 45 -2.51 -11.41 -3.42
CA GLU A 45 -3.86 -11.67 -2.90
C GLU A 45 -4.75 -12.38 -3.93
N SER A 46 -4.58 -12.09 -5.22
CA SER A 46 -5.40 -12.63 -6.33
C SER A 46 -5.34 -14.15 -6.51
N ASN A 47 -4.39 -14.85 -5.87
CA ASN A 47 -4.25 -16.31 -5.94
C ASN A 47 -4.96 -17.04 -4.79
N ARG A 48 -5.69 -16.33 -3.92
CA ARG A 48 -6.38 -16.94 -2.77
C ARG A 48 -7.79 -17.37 -3.14
N LEU A 49 -8.06 -18.67 -3.07
CA LEU A 49 -9.38 -19.29 -3.34
C LEU A 49 -10.40 -19.10 -2.19
N GLY A 50 -10.33 -18.01 -1.43
CA GLY A 50 -11.16 -17.79 -0.25
C GLY A 50 -11.22 -16.32 0.20
N ASN A 51 -12.01 -16.04 1.25
CA ASN A 51 -12.16 -14.68 1.79
C ASN A 51 -10.79 -14.07 2.11
N SER A 52 -10.52 -12.86 1.60
CA SER A 52 -9.28 -12.13 1.85
C SER A 52 -9.08 -11.93 3.36
N ALA A 53 -8.10 -12.64 3.91
CA ALA A 53 -7.67 -12.50 5.30
C ALA A 53 -6.85 -11.20 5.41
N GLY A 54 -7.55 -10.07 5.54
CA GLY A 54 -6.95 -8.75 5.58
C GLY A 54 -7.93 -7.59 5.37
N HIS A 55 -9.12 -7.86 4.85
CA HIS A 55 -10.12 -6.81 4.65
C HIS A 55 -10.82 -6.46 5.98
N LEU A 56 -10.59 -5.25 6.48
CA LEU A 56 -11.24 -4.74 7.71
C LEU A 56 -12.65 -4.18 7.44
N SER A 57 -13.05 -4.07 6.17
CA SER A 57 -14.32 -3.53 5.71
C SER A 57 -14.81 -4.31 4.48
N PRO A 58 -16.12 -4.26 4.15
CA PRO A 58 -16.62 -4.78 2.88
C PRO A 58 -15.96 -4.07 1.68
N GLU A 59 -15.78 -4.82 0.59
CA GLU A 59 -15.30 -4.27 -0.67
C GLU A 59 -16.27 -3.25 -1.25
N ASP A 60 -15.77 -2.06 -1.57
CA ASP A 60 -16.49 -1.07 -2.35
C ASP A 60 -16.12 -1.21 -3.83
N LEU A 61 -17.04 -1.78 -4.60
CA LEU A 61 -16.86 -2.01 -6.03
C LEU A 61 -17.28 -0.80 -6.90
N THR A 62 -17.74 0.31 -6.30
CA THR A 62 -18.16 1.49 -7.06
C THR A 62 -17.00 2.13 -7.82
N CYS A 63 -15.80 2.11 -7.25
CA CYS A 63 -14.60 2.65 -7.90
C CYS A 63 -14.15 1.84 -9.12
N ILE A 64 -14.42 0.53 -9.14
CA ILE A 64 -14.15 -0.34 -10.29
C ILE A 64 -15.11 0.02 -11.43
N LYS A 65 -16.40 0.17 -11.13
CA LYS A 65 -17.40 0.61 -12.13
C LYS A 65 -17.05 1.97 -12.71
N TRP A 66 -16.63 2.92 -11.87
CA TRP A 66 -16.17 4.22 -12.34
C TRP A 66 -14.94 4.13 -13.26
N GLN A 67 -14.02 3.19 -12.97
CA GLN A 67 -12.85 2.95 -13.81
C GLN A 67 -13.24 2.37 -15.18
N ASP A 68 -14.21 1.45 -15.23
CA ASP A 68 -14.70 0.85 -16.48
C ASP A 68 -15.36 1.87 -17.42
N GLU A 69 -15.87 2.98 -16.88
CA GLU A 69 -16.49 4.08 -17.65
C GLU A 69 -15.47 5.09 -18.20
N GLN A 70 -14.20 5.02 -17.78
CA GLN A 70 -13.19 5.95 -18.29
C GLN A 70 -12.84 5.65 -19.75
N PRO A 71 -12.48 6.66 -20.56
CA PRO A 71 -11.90 6.44 -21.88
C PRO A 71 -10.67 5.51 -21.80
N PRO A 72 -10.18 4.95 -22.91
CA PRO A 72 -8.94 4.14 -22.98
C PRO A 72 -7.69 4.98 -22.66
N CYS A 73 -7.59 5.46 -21.43
CA CYS A 73 -6.58 6.34 -20.90
C CYS A 73 -6.15 5.78 -19.55
N PRO A 74 -4.84 5.70 -19.26
CA PRO A 74 -4.37 5.21 -17.98
C PRO A 74 -4.86 6.12 -16.85
N VAL A 75 -5.65 5.55 -15.94
CA VAL A 75 -6.07 6.18 -14.69
C VAL A 75 -4.92 6.14 -13.70
N ILE A 76 -4.68 7.24 -12.98
CA ILE A 76 -3.69 7.29 -11.90
C ILE A 76 -4.33 6.74 -10.61
N TYR A 77 -3.79 5.66 -10.05
CA TYR A 77 -4.18 5.19 -8.71
C TYR A 77 -3.25 5.80 -7.65
N VAL A 78 -3.85 6.46 -6.65
CA VAL A 78 -3.13 7.12 -5.57
C VAL A 78 -3.57 6.53 -4.23
N ALA A 79 -2.66 5.80 -3.58
CA ALA A 79 -2.90 5.25 -2.25
C ALA A 79 -1.60 5.18 -1.45
N PHE A 80 -1.67 5.52 -0.17
CA PHE A 80 -0.51 5.58 0.73
C PHE A 80 -0.51 4.47 1.78
N GLY A 81 -1.09 3.31 1.44
CA GLY A 81 -1.25 2.17 2.36
C GLY A 81 -2.22 2.48 3.50
N SER A 82 -2.37 1.56 4.45
CA SER A 82 -3.37 1.65 5.54
C SER A 82 -2.97 2.50 6.74
N ILE A 83 -1.66 2.79 6.90
CA ILE A 83 -1.10 3.40 8.11
C ILE A 83 -0.86 4.91 7.94
N THR A 84 -0.71 5.39 6.71
CA THR A 84 -0.32 6.78 6.45
C THR A 84 -1.48 7.74 6.70
N THR A 85 -1.18 8.81 7.43
CA THR A 85 -2.06 9.96 7.60
C THR A 85 -1.43 11.20 6.98
N PHE A 86 -2.26 12.00 6.33
CA PHE A 86 -1.86 13.32 5.81
C PHE A 86 -2.15 14.39 6.86
N ASN A 87 -1.35 15.46 6.86
CA ASN A 87 -1.80 16.73 7.41
C ASN A 87 -2.45 17.58 6.31
N GLN A 88 -3.15 18.65 6.72
CA GLN A 88 -3.88 19.52 5.81
C GLN A 88 -2.98 20.11 4.71
N VAL A 89 -1.75 20.50 5.04
CA VAL A 89 -0.81 21.10 4.08
C VAL A 89 -0.43 20.08 3.01
N GLN A 90 -0.08 18.85 3.39
CA GLN A 90 0.26 17.80 2.42
C GLN A 90 -0.91 17.45 1.51
N PHE A 91 -2.14 17.47 2.02
CA PHE A 91 -3.34 17.27 1.22
C PHE A 91 -3.52 18.42 0.21
N GLN A 92 -3.38 19.67 0.66
CA GLN A 92 -3.51 20.88 -0.16
C GLN A 92 -2.40 21.04 -1.21
N GLU A 93 -1.24 20.45 -1.00
CA GLU A 93 -0.17 20.41 -2.00
C GLU A 93 -0.39 19.28 -3.03
N LEU A 94 -0.95 18.14 -2.60
CA LEU A 94 -1.18 17.00 -3.49
C LEU A 94 -2.39 17.21 -4.40
N SER A 95 -3.48 17.81 -3.91
CA SER A 95 -4.72 17.95 -4.69
C SER A 95 -4.54 18.78 -5.98
N PRO A 96 -3.86 19.94 -5.97
CA PRO A 96 -3.63 20.72 -7.19
C PRO A 96 -2.67 20.00 -8.13
N GLY A 97 -1.71 19.24 -7.61
CA GLY A 97 -0.80 18.43 -8.43
C GLY A 97 -1.54 17.35 -9.23
N LEU A 98 -2.55 16.72 -8.63
CA LEU A 98 -3.42 15.76 -9.32
C LEU A 98 -4.31 16.45 -10.36
N GLU A 99 -4.87 17.62 -10.05
CA GLU A 99 -5.67 18.41 -11.00
C GLU A 99 -4.83 18.83 -12.22
N LEU A 100 -3.63 19.36 -11.98
CA LEU A 100 -2.70 19.79 -13.03
C LEU A 100 -2.17 18.65 -13.89
N SER A 101 -2.27 17.39 -13.44
CA SER A 101 -1.91 16.22 -14.25
C SER A 101 -2.82 16.05 -15.48
N ASN A 102 -4.02 16.65 -15.46
CA ASN A 102 -5.05 16.55 -16.50
C ASN A 102 -5.33 15.10 -16.93
N ARG A 103 -5.30 14.18 -15.95
CA ARG A 103 -5.58 12.75 -16.11
C ARG A 103 -6.63 12.31 -15.11
N PRO A 104 -7.48 11.32 -15.46
CA PRO A 104 -8.35 10.70 -14.48
C PRO A 104 -7.51 10.09 -13.36
N PHE A 105 -7.92 10.30 -12.10
CA PHE A 105 -7.26 9.71 -10.96
C PHE A 105 -8.26 9.13 -9.97
N LEU A 106 -7.88 8.02 -9.33
CA LEU A 106 -8.58 7.41 -8.21
C LEU A 106 -7.70 7.56 -6.97
N TRP A 107 -8.08 8.46 -6.05
CA TRP A 107 -7.33 8.76 -4.84
C TRP A 107 -8.05 8.25 -3.59
N VAL A 108 -7.40 7.37 -2.84
CA VAL A 108 -7.88 6.87 -1.55
C VAL A 108 -7.56 7.87 -0.45
N VAL A 109 -8.58 8.62 -0.02
CA VAL A 109 -8.50 9.60 1.09
C VAL A 109 -9.07 8.99 2.37
N ARG A 110 -8.36 9.12 3.50
CA ARG A 110 -8.83 8.65 4.83
C ARG A 110 -9.18 9.81 5.73
N LEU A 111 -10.42 9.82 6.23
CA LEU A 111 -11.00 10.87 7.09
C LEU A 111 -10.22 11.12 8.40
N ASN A 112 -9.51 10.12 8.91
CA ASN A 112 -8.65 10.22 10.10
C ASN A 112 -7.42 11.11 9.88
N SER A 113 -7.17 11.54 8.63
CA SER A 113 -6.10 12.46 8.23
C SER A 113 -6.56 13.92 8.22
N THR A 114 -7.82 14.18 8.51
CA THR A 114 -8.43 15.51 8.47
C THR A 114 -9.22 15.72 9.76
N ASP A 115 -8.53 15.68 10.91
CA ASP A 115 -9.05 16.34 12.12
C ASP A 115 -9.10 17.85 11.82
N GLY A 116 -10.21 18.29 11.21
CA GLY A 116 -10.41 19.70 10.87
C GLY A 116 -11.32 20.03 9.69
N ILE A 117 -11.83 19.08 8.89
CA ILE A 117 -12.83 19.42 7.86
C ILE A 117 -14.23 19.20 8.43
N ASN A 118 -14.59 20.08 9.38
CA ASN A 118 -15.93 20.61 9.46
C ASN A 118 -15.88 22.01 8.83
N ASP A 119 -16.92 22.30 8.05
CA ASP A 119 -17.30 23.61 7.47
C ASP A 119 -16.70 23.97 6.09
N ALA A 120 -17.46 23.59 5.04
CA ALA A 120 -18.09 24.51 4.07
C ALA A 120 -19.24 23.81 3.33
#